data_AF-A0A938MAP0-F1
#
_entry.id   AF-A0A938MAP0-F1
#
_cell.length_a   1.000
_cell.length_b   1.000
_cell.length_c   1.000
_cell.angle_alpha   90.00
_cell.angle_beta   90.00
_cell.angle_gamma   90.00
#
_symmetry.space_group_name_H-M   'P 1'
#
loop_
_entity.id
_entity.type
_entity.pdbx_description
1 polymer ?
#
loop_
_entity_poly.entity_id
_entity_poly.type
_entity_poly.pdbx_seq_one_letter_code
_entity_poly.pdbx_strand_id
1 'polypeptide(L)'
;MNKLANKRTVTLIVGIAVTAFCVWFFVKGIEWGALRQSLLGVRWGPIGVAVALGLLSNVIRAVRWGYLMRPIQPVPLSSLLSATFIGFMTIGVLPGRVGEIIRPWVLCEKEKVRFAPTFATIVVERIFDTLAIVAMLIVVLVLL
;
A
#
# COMPACT_ATOMS: atom_id res chain seq x y z
N MET A 1 24.94 -18.92 15.60
CA MET A 1 24.44 -17.93 14.61
C MET A 1 24.08 -18.49 13.22
N ASN A 2 24.46 -19.72 12.82
CA ASN A 2 24.17 -20.26 11.47
C ASN A 2 22.74 -20.79 11.20
N LYS A 3 21.96 -21.16 12.23
CA LYS A 3 20.61 -21.76 12.02
C LYS A 3 19.54 -20.76 11.54
N LEU A 4 19.66 -19.48 11.90
CA LEU A 4 18.70 -18.44 11.52
C LEU A 4 18.90 -17.95 10.07
N ALA A 5 20.14 -17.91 9.59
CA ALA A 5 20.47 -17.59 8.21
C ALA A 5 19.87 -18.62 7.24
N ASN A 6 19.94 -19.91 7.59
CA ASN A 6 19.41 -20.99 6.75
C ASN A 6 17.88 -20.91 6.57
N LYS A 7 17.12 -20.62 7.64
CA LYS A 7 15.66 -20.44 7.53
C LYS A 7 15.28 -19.27 6.62
N ARG A 8 15.93 -18.10 6.75
CA ARG A 8 15.66 -16.93 5.89
C ARG A 8 15.99 -17.22 4.42
N THR A 9 17.12 -17.85 4.14
CA THR A 9 17.52 -18.21 2.77
C THR A 9 16.55 -19.22 2.15
N VAL A 10 16.14 -20.25 2.90
CA VAL A 10 15.14 -21.22 2.43
C VAL A 10 13.80 -20.52 2.16
N THR A 11 13.32 -19.64 3.04
CA THR A 11 12.08 -18.87 2.79
C THR A 11 12.18 -18.00 1.54
N LEU A 12 13.31 -17.34 1.31
CA LEU A 12 13.51 -16.53 0.10
C LEU A 12 13.51 -17.39 -1.17
N ILE A 13 14.22 -18.51 -1.17
CA ILE A 13 14.27 -19.43 -2.32
C ILE A 13 12.88 -19.98 -2.63
N VAL A 14 12.15 -20.44 -1.62
CA VAL A 14 10.78 -20.94 -1.78
C VAL A 14 9.87 -19.83 -2.32
N GLY A 15 9.96 -18.61 -1.77
CA GLY A 15 9.19 -17.46 -2.24
C GLY A 15 9.45 -17.17 -3.73
N ILE A 16 10.72 -17.10 -4.13
CA ILE A 16 11.12 -16.86 -5.53
C ILE A 16 10.62 -17.98 -6.44
N ALA A 17 10.76 -19.25 -6.03
CA ALA A 17 10.31 -20.40 -6.79
C ALA A 17 8.79 -20.38 -7.00
N VAL A 18 8.02 -20.07 -5.96
CA VAL A 18 6.56 -19.92 -6.04
C VAL A 18 6.19 -18.76 -6.95
N THR A 19 6.82 -17.59 -6.81
CA THR A 19 6.57 -16.44 -7.69
C THR A 19 6.87 -16.79 -9.15
N ALA A 20 8.01 -17.42 -9.44
CA ALA A 20 8.38 -17.83 -10.79
C ALA A 20 7.38 -18.84 -11.37
N PHE A 21 6.94 -19.82 -10.57
CA PHE A 21 5.92 -20.78 -10.95
C PHE A 21 4.58 -20.10 -11.28
N CYS A 22 4.11 -19.19 -10.42
CA CYS A 22 2.88 -18.44 -10.65
C CYS A 22 2.95 -17.57 -11.92
N VAL A 23 4.07 -16.89 -12.15
CA VAL A 23 4.29 -16.08 -13.35
C VAL A 23 4.29 -16.97 -14.60
N TRP A 24 5.01 -18.09 -14.58
CA TRP A 24 5.02 -19.03 -15.69
C TRP A 24 3.63 -19.59 -15.98
N PHE A 25 2.91 -20.00 -14.93
CA PHE A 25 1.55 -20.54 -15.04
C PHE A 25 0.59 -19.52 -15.66
N PHE A 26 0.68 -18.26 -15.23
CA PHE A 26 -0.12 -17.16 -15.78
C PHE A 26 0.22 -16.89 -17.26
N VAL A 27 1.51 -16.73 -17.59
CA VAL A 27 1.96 -16.38 -18.94
C VAL A 27 1.66 -17.48 -19.95
N LYS A 28 1.70 -18.75 -19.54
CA LYS A 28 1.37 -19.89 -20.40
C LYS A 28 -0.07 -19.81 -20.95
N GLY A 29 -0.99 -19.18 -20.24
CA GLY A 29 -2.39 -19.02 -20.65
C GLY A 29 -2.66 -17.77 -21.49
N ILE A 30 -1.66 -16.93 -21.78
CA ILE A 30 -1.86 -15.65 -22.47
C ILE A 30 -1.78 -15.86 -23.99
N GLU A 31 -2.88 -15.59 -24.69
CA GLU A 31 -2.85 -15.39 -26.13
C GLU A 31 -2.28 -14.00 -26.46
N TRP A 32 -1.01 -13.96 -26.84
CA TRP A 32 -0.27 -12.73 -27.13
C TRP A 32 -0.94 -11.85 -28.21
N GLY A 33 -1.65 -12.45 -29.17
CA GLY A 33 -2.40 -11.75 -30.20
C GLY A 33 -3.59 -10.97 -29.63
N ALA A 34 -4.40 -11.61 -28.79
CA ALA A 34 -5.51 -10.98 -28.10
C ALA A 34 -5.04 -9.88 -27.14
N LEU A 35 -3.96 -10.14 -26.38
CA LEU A 35 -3.36 -9.13 -25.49
C LEU A 35 -2.96 -7.86 -26.26
N ARG A 36 -2.30 -8.01 -27.42
CA ARG A 36 -1.90 -6.86 -28.25
C ARG A 36 -3.10 -6.06 -28.73
N GLN A 37 -4.17 -6.73 -29.16
CA GLN A 37 -5.40 -6.06 -29.58
C GLN A 37 -6.08 -5.32 -28.43
N SER A 38 -6.14 -5.93 -27.23
CA SER A 38 -6.68 -5.26 -26.04
C SER A 38 -5.86 -4.04 -25.62
N LEU A 39 -4.52 -4.09 -25.74
CA LEU A 39 -3.65 -2.95 -25.45
C LEU A 39 -3.83 -1.80 -26.44
N LEU A 40 -4.06 -2.09 -27.73
CA LEU A 40 -4.30 -1.08 -28.76
C LEU A 40 -5.72 -0.48 -28.66
N GLY A 41 -6.70 -1.25 -28.18
CA GLY A 41 -8.08 -0.80 -27.95
C GLY A 41 -8.31 -0.06 -26.63
N VAL A 42 -7.26 0.32 -25.91
CA VAL A 42 -7.37 0.95 -24.60
C VAL A 42 -8.11 2.28 -24.70
N ARG A 43 -9.17 2.41 -23.90
CA ARG A 43 -9.89 3.66 -23.70
C ARG A 43 -9.20 4.48 -22.62
N TRP A 44 -8.65 5.63 -22.99
CA TRP A 44 -7.95 6.52 -22.07
C TRP A 44 -8.85 7.17 -21.01
N GLY A 45 -10.14 7.35 -21.29
CA GLY A 45 -11.11 7.97 -20.38
C GLY A 45 -11.17 7.28 -19.01
N PRO A 46 -11.50 5.97 -18.94
CA PRO A 46 -11.50 5.22 -17.68
C PRO A 46 -10.15 5.22 -16.96
N ILE A 47 -9.03 5.21 -17.68
CA ILE A 47 -7.69 5.27 -17.08
C ILE A 47 -7.49 6.62 -16.38
N GLY A 48 -7.82 7.72 -17.04
CA GLY A 48 -7.74 9.05 -16.43
C GLY A 48 -8.59 9.16 -15.15
N VAL A 49 -9.80 8.62 -15.18
CA VAL A 49 -10.68 8.56 -14.00
C VAL A 49 -10.07 7.71 -12.90
N ALA A 50 -9.53 6.53 -13.21
CA ALA A 50 -8.89 5.66 -12.23
C ALA A 50 -7.67 6.32 -11.56
N VAL A 51 -6.83 7.01 -12.34
CA VAL A 51 -5.69 7.78 -11.83
C VAL A 51 -6.16 8.91 -10.92
N ALA A 52 -7.16 9.69 -11.36
CA ALA A 52 -7.72 10.78 -10.56
C ALA A 52 -8.29 10.27 -9.23
N LEU A 53 -9.07 9.19 -9.26
CA LEU A 53 -9.62 8.56 -8.05
C LEU A 53 -8.52 8.01 -7.14
N GLY A 54 -7.45 7.43 -7.71
CA GLY A 54 -6.29 6.97 -6.94
C GLY A 54 -5.56 8.11 -6.23
N LEU A 55 -5.35 9.24 -6.90
CA LEU A 55 -4.76 10.44 -6.30
C LEU A 55 -5.67 11.02 -5.21
N LEU A 56 -6.97 11.15 -5.49
CA LEU A 56 -7.95 11.63 -4.51
C LEU A 56 -8.02 10.72 -3.28
N SER A 57 -7.96 9.40 -3.46
CA SER A 57 -7.91 8.44 -2.35
C SER A 57 -6.70 8.68 -1.43
N ASN A 58 -5.53 8.98 -2.00
CA ASN A 58 -4.33 9.32 -1.22
C ASN A 58 -4.47 10.66 -0.48
N VAL A 59 -5.13 11.66 -1.10
CA VAL A 59 -5.43 12.94 -0.45
C VAL A 59 -6.36 12.75 0.75
N ILE A 60 -7.45 12.02 0.57
CA ILE A 60 -8.41 11.71 1.64
C ILE A 60 -7.70 10.99 2.80
N ARG A 61 -6.81 10.04 2.48
CA ARG A 61 -6.03 9.31 3.49
C ARG A 61 -5.07 10.23 4.24
N ALA A 62 -4.45 11.20 3.57
CA ALA A 62 -3.59 12.20 4.23
C ALA A 62 -4.39 13.11 5.16
N VAL A 63 -5.56 13.58 4.72
CA VAL A 63 -6.48 14.38 5.55
C VAL A 63 -6.95 13.59 6.77
N ARG A 64 -7.39 12.34 6.58
CA ARG A 64 -7.79 11.42 7.67
C ARG A 64 -6.68 11.25 8.70
N TRP A 65 -5.46 11.02 8.23
CA TRP A 65 -4.30 10.86 9.11
C TRP A 65 -3.99 12.16 9.88
N GLY A 66 -4.20 13.32 9.27
CA GLY A 66 -4.12 14.61 9.95
C GLY A 66 -5.04 14.70 11.17
N TYR A 67 -6.26 14.16 11.10
CA TYR A 67 -7.16 14.10 12.26
C TYR A 67 -6.61 13.22 13.39
N LEU A 68 -6.00 12.08 13.06
CA LEU A 68 -5.37 11.19 14.03
C LEU A 68 -4.11 11.80 14.66
N MET A 69 -3.45 12.71 13.95
CA MET A 69 -2.27 13.42 14.45
C MET A 69 -2.61 14.59 15.38
N ARG A 70 -3.83 15.16 15.31
CA ARG A 70 -4.24 16.33 16.13
C ARG A 70 -3.96 16.20 17.65
N PRO A 71 -4.18 15.04 18.30
CA PRO A 71 -3.89 14.88 19.72
C PRO A 71 -2.39 14.86 20.05
N ILE A 72 -1.53 14.60 19.06
CA ILE A 72 -0.07 14.57 19.21
C ILE A 72 0.48 15.97 18.92
N GLN A 73 0.23 16.47 17.71
CA GLN A 73 0.65 17.78 17.23
C GLN A 73 -0.16 18.12 15.97
N PRO A 74 -0.66 19.36 15.81
CA PRO A 74 -1.23 19.80 14.53
C PRO A 74 -0.13 19.84 13.46
N VAL A 75 -0.37 19.22 12.31
CA VAL A 75 0.59 19.11 11.21
C VAL A 75 -0.02 19.66 9.93
N PRO A 76 0.70 20.46 9.12
CA PRO A 76 0.19 20.97 7.85
C PRO A 76 -0.11 19.85 6.85
N LEU A 77 -1.17 20.05 6.07
CA LEU A 77 -1.62 19.09 5.06
C LEU A 77 -0.56 18.80 4.00
N SER A 78 0.26 19.79 3.63
CA SER A 78 1.37 19.62 2.65
C SER A 78 2.40 18.58 3.11
N SER A 79 2.75 18.58 4.40
CA SER A 79 3.67 17.61 4.99
C SER A 79 3.04 16.23 5.12
N LEU A 80 1.77 16.16 5.50
CA LEU A 80 1.00 14.91 5.52
C LEU A 80 0.88 14.29 4.13
N LEU A 81 0.59 15.08 3.10
CA LEU A 81 0.54 14.64 1.70
C LEU A 81 1.91 14.15 1.25
N SER A 82 2.97 14.93 1.48
CA SER A 82 4.35 14.55 1.12
C SER A 82 4.72 13.19 1.73
N ALA A 83 4.52 13.03 3.04
CA ALA A 83 4.84 11.80 3.74
C ALA A 83 3.98 10.62 3.26
N THR A 84 2.71 10.87 2.96
CA THR A 84 1.78 9.86 2.43
C THR A 84 2.22 9.37 1.05
N PHE A 85 2.45 10.27 0.10
CA PHE A 85 2.92 9.90 -1.24
C PHE A 85 4.28 9.20 -1.22
N ILE A 86 5.25 9.71 -0.47
CA ILE A 86 6.58 9.06 -0.36
C ILE A 86 6.44 7.66 0.26
N GLY A 87 5.65 7.53 1.32
CA GLY A 87 5.36 6.24 1.95
C GLY A 87 4.78 5.22 0.97
N PHE A 88 3.73 5.59 0.23
CA PHE A 88 3.07 4.70 -0.73
C PHE A 88 3.94 4.37 -1.95
N MET A 89 4.68 5.34 -2.48
CA MET A 89 5.65 5.08 -3.55
C MET A 89 6.70 4.08 -3.10
N THR A 90 7.11 4.15 -1.84
CA THR A 90 8.10 3.22 -1.30
C THR A 90 7.56 1.81 -1.13
N ILE A 91 6.25 1.62 -0.90
CA ILE A 91 5.63 0.29 -0.93
C ILE A 91 5.74 -0.34 -2.33
N GLY A 92 5.65 0.47 -3.39
CA GLY A 92 5.79 -0.01 -4.78
C GLY A 92 7.23 -0.35 -5.17
N VAL A 93 8.23 0.32 -4.56
CA VAL A 93 9.64 0.17 -4.92
C VAL A 93 10.37 -0.81 -4.00
N LEU A 94 10.12 -0.76 -2.69
CA LEU A 94 10.84 -1.57 -1.70
C LEU A 94 10.06 -2.83 -1.30
N PRO A 95 10.74 -3.99 -1.23
CA PRO A 95 10.13 -5.22 -0.75
C PRO A 95 9.84 -5.14 0.75
N GLY A 96 8.82 -5.88 1.21
CA GLY A 96 8.55 -6.07 2.65
C GLY A 96 7.67 -5.01 3.31
N ARG A 97 6.88 -4.24 2.55
CA ARG A 97 5.95 -3.21 3.06
C ARG A 97 6.61 -2.15 3.94
N VAL A 98 7.91 -1.90 3.75
CA VAL A 98 8.72 -0.93 4.51
C VAL A 98 8.14 0.49 4.40
N GLY A 99 7.40 0.78 3.33
CA GLY A 99 6.73 2.07 3.14
C GLY A 99 5.76 2.47 4.26
N GLU A 100 5.21 1.51 5.03
CA GLU A 100 4.37 1.83 6.21
C GLU A 100 5.18 2.43 7.37
N ILE A 101 6.47 2.09 7.49
CA ILE A 101 7.40 2.65 8.48
C ILE A 101 8.01 3.97 7.97
N ILE A 102 8.14 4.10 6.65
CA ILE A 102 8.74 5.29 6.02
C ILE A 102 7.79 6.49 6.08
N ARG A 103 6.48 6.30 5.88
CA ARG A 103 5.49 7.37 6.01
C ARG A 103 5.61 8.16 7.35
N PRO A 104 5.58 7.54 8.54
CA PRO A 104 5.73 8.25 9.81
C PRO A 104 7.15 8.77 10.00
N TRP A 105 8.17 8.07 9.51
CA TRP A 105 9.57 8.53 9.59
C TRP A 105 9.78 9.84 8.83
N VAL A 106 9.32 9.93 7.58
CA VAL A 106 9.39 11.16 6.77
C VAL A 106 8.64 12.32 7.45
N LEU A 107 7.51 12.03 8.11
CA LEU A 107 6.78 13.07 8.83
C LEU A 107 7.55 13.57 10.07
N CYS A 108 8.20 12.66 10.80
CA CYS A 108 9.06 13.01 11.94
C CYS A 108 10.23 13.90 11.50
N GLU A 109 10.83 13.61 10.34
CA GLU A 109 11.91 14.41 9.80
C GLU A 109 11.45 15.83 9.41
N LYS A 110 10.27 15.94 8.79
CA LYS A 110 9.72 17.23 8.33
C LYS A 110 9.22 18.12 9.47
N GLU A 111 8.51 17.55 10.42
CA GLU A 111 7.68 18.28 11.38
C GLU A 111 8.15 18.12 12.83
N LYS A 112 9.29 17.44 13.02
CA LYS A 112 9.93 17.17 14.32
C LYS A 112 9.00 16.51 15.35
N VAL A 113 8.00 15.78 14.87
CA VAL A 113 7.10 14.97 15.70
C VAL A 113 7.80 13.71 16.19
N ARG A 114 7.36 13.16 17.32
CA ARG A 114 7.92 11.92 17.88
C ARG A 114 7.49 10.70 17.05
N PHE A 115 8.44 9.82 16.74
CA PHE A 115 8.18 8.62 15.91
C PHE A 115 7.17 7.65 16.52
N ALA A 116 7.36 7.28 17.80
CA ALA A 116 6.49 6.29 18.46
C ALA A 116 4.98 6.63 18.40
N PRO A 117 4.53 7.83 18.83
CA PRO A 117 3.11 8.17 18.74
C PRO A 117 2.64 8.33 17.28
N THR A 118 3.48 8.87 16.40
CA THR A 118 3.16 8.99 14.97
C THR A 118 2.94 7.62 14.33
N PHE A 119 3.81 6.65 14.61
CA PHE A 119 3.67 5.26 14.14
C PHE A 119 2.41 4.60 14.73
N ALA A 120 2.12 4.84 16.01
CA ALA A 120 0.91 4.31 16.65
C ALA A 120 -0.38 4.76 15.94
N THR A 121 -0.45 6.02 15.45
CA THR A 121 -1.61 6.47 14.67
C THR A 121 -1.83 5.68 13.38
N ILE A 122 -0.75 5.21 12.74
CA ILE A 122 -0.84 4.39 11.53
C ILE A 122 -1.33 2.99 11.87
N VAL A 123 -0.86 2.41 12.97
CA VAL A 123 -1.36 1.10 13.44
C VAL A 123 -2.87 1.20 13.72
N VAL A 124 -3.30 2.25 14.41
CA VAL A 124 -4.73 2.51 14.67
C VAL A 124 -5.51 2.66 13.36
N GLU A 125 -4.98 3.41 12.39
CA GLU A 125 -5.56 3.52 11.05
C GLU A 125 -5.76 2.13 10.39
N ARG A 126 -4.76 1.24 10.47
CA ARG A 126 -4.84 -0.12 9.89
C ARG A 126 -5.88 -1.00 10.56
N ILE A 127 -6.03 -0.88 11.88
CA ILE A 127 -7.05 -1.62 12.63
C ILE A 127 -8.43 -1.20 12.15
N PHE A 128 -8.70 0.11 12.08
CA PHE A 128 -9.98 0.62 11.58
C PHE A 128 -10.24 0.22 10.12
N ASP A 129 -9.23 0.32 9.25
CA ASP A 129 -9.36 -0.11 7.84
C ASP A 129 -9.70 -1.62 7.74
N THR A 130 -9.03 -2.45 8.56
CA THR A 130 -9.28 -3.90 8.56
C THR A 130 -10.67 -4.23 9.08
N LEU A 131 -11.09 -3.60 10.17
CA LEU A 131 -12.44 -3.76 10.73
C LEU A 131 -13.51 -3.33 9.74
N ALA A 132 -13.31 -2.22 9.03
CA ALA A 132 -14.24 -1.75 8.00
C ALA A 132 -14.36 -2.76 6.85
N ILE A 133 -13.24 -3.32 6.37
CA ILE A 133 -13.25 -4.33 5.31
C ILE A 133 -13.98 -5.60 5.76
N VAL A 134 -13.71 -6.07 6.98
CA VAL A 134 -14.40 -7.25 7.55
C VAL A 134 -15.90 -6.99 7.70
N ALA A 135 -16.30 -5.82 8.19
CA ALA A 135 -17.69 -5.45 8.31
C ALA A 135 -18.40 -5.40 6.95
N MET A 136 -17.77 -4.78 5.94
CA MET A 136 -18.30 -4.75 4.57
C MET A 136 -18.45 -6.16 3.99
N LEU A 137 -17.48 -7.04 4.21
CA LEU A 137 -17.55 -8.43 3.77
C LEU A 137 -18.75 -9.16 4.40
N ILE A 138 -18.98 -9.00 5.70
CA ILE A 138 -20.12 -9.60 6.39
C ILE A 138 -21.43 -9.10 5.79
N VAL A 139 -21.56 -7.79 5.56
CA VAL A 139 -22.76 -7.20 4.95
C VAL A 139 -23.03 -7.79 3.57
N VAL A 140 -22.00 -7.91 2.73
CA VAL A 140 -22.15 -8.51 1.39
C VAL A 140 -22.57 -9.98 1.48
N LEU A 141 -21.99 -10.75 2.40
CA LEU A 141 -22.32 -12.17 2.59
C LEU A 141 -23.74 -12.40 3.11
N VAL A 142 -24.28 -11.49 3.92
CA VAL A 142 -25.66 -11.56 4.41
C VAL A 142 -26.67 -11.15 3.32
N LEU A 143 -26.26 -10.31 2.37
CA LEU A 143 -27.10 -9.87 1.26
C LEU A 143 -27.12 -10.83 0.06
N LEU A 144 -26.10 -11.69 -0.08
CA LEU A 144 -26.01 -12.76 -1.07
C LEU A 144 -26.81 -14.00 -0.64
#